data_AF-A0A0S4W261-F1
#
_entry.id   AF-A0A0S4W261-F1
#
_cell.length_a   1.000
_cell.length_b   1.000
_cell.length_c   1.000
_cell.angle_alpha   90.00
_cell.angle_beta   90.00
_cell.angle_gamma   90.00
#
_symmetry.space_group_name_H-M   'P 1'
#
loop_
_entity.id
_entity.type
_entity.pdbx_description
1 polymer ?
#
loop_
_entity_poly.entity_id
_entity_poly.type
_entity_poly.pdbx_seq_one_letter_code
_entity_poly.pdbx_strand_id
1 'polypeptide(L)' 'MLDAFWNGDYDLIAIRARETRHALEFNPHGYPYGGTGSLVALVECFGHRVVGVDGGTGYEEYVPRTNIWKPRASRAV' A
#
# COMPACT_ATOMS: atom_id res chain seq x y z
N MET A 1 -0.54 -10.90 -3.88
CA MET A 1 0.23 -10.03 -2.97
C MET A 1 1.46 -10.72 -2.43
N LEU A 2 1.32 -11.82 -1.67
CA LEU A 2 2.49 -12.60 -1.23
C LEU A 2 3.37 -13.06 -2.40
N ASP A 3 2.74 -13.49 -3.49
CA ASP A 3 3.42 -13.85 -4.74
C ASP A 3 4.22 -12.68 -5.35
N ALA A 4 3.70 -11.46 -5.29
CA ALA A 4 4.38 -10.26 -5.78
C ALA A 4 5.64 -9.92 -4.94
N PHE A 5 5.61 -10.20 -3.64
CA PHE A 5 6.82 -10.12 -2.80
C PHE A 5 7.82 -11.22 -3.15
N TRP A 6 7.33 -12.44 -3.41
CA TRP A 6 8.18 -13.60 -3.64
C TRP A 6 8.84 -13.60 -5.01
N ASN A 7 8.12 -13.10 -6.02
CA ASN A 7 8.55 -13.09 -7.41
C ASN A 7 9.16 -11.76 -7.86
N GLY A 8 9.40 -10.84 -6.92
CA GLY A 8 10.27 -9.69 -7.14
C GLY A 8 9.60 -8.42 -7.68
N ASP A 9 8.28 -8.24 -7.55
CA ASP A 9 7.67 -6.93 -7.85
C ASP A 9 8.08 -5.88 -6.80
N TYR A 10 8.43 -6.34 -5.60
CA TYR A 10 8.88 -5.51 -4.49
C TYR A 10 10.02 -6.18 -3.72
N ASP A 11 11.04 -5.39 -3.34
CA ASP A 11 11.94 -5.78 -2.25
C ASP A 11 11.41 -5.21 -0.94
N LEU A 12 11.02 -6.06 0.01
CA LEU A 12 10.72 -5.61 1.37
C LEU A 12 12.03 -5.34 2.13
N ILE A 13 12.20 -4.12 2.65
CA ILE A 13 13.44 -3.71 3.31
C ILE A 13 13.32 -3.87 4.81
N ALA A 14 12.37 -3.16 5.43
CA ALA A 14 12.21 -3.12 6.88
C ALA A 14 10.87 -2.54 7.28
N ILE A 15 10.44 -2.87 8.50
CA ILE A 15 9.52 -2.01 9.24
C ILE A 15 10.37 -1.21 10.22
N ARG A 16 10.44 0.10 10.05
CA ARG A 16 11.21 0.97 10.93
C ARG A 16 10.32 1.78 11.85
N ALA A 17 10.64 1.78 13.14
CA ALA A 17 10.08 2.74 14.05
C ALA A 17 10.49 4.17 13.67
N ARG A 18 9.55 5.09 13.86
CA ARG A 18 9.69 6.55 13.85
C ARG A 18 9.00 7.05 15.12
N GLU A 19 9.25 8.29 15.50
CA GLU A 19 8.81 8.86 16.79
C GLU A 19 7.37 8.48 17.18
N THR A 20 6.41 8.66 16.27
CA THR A 20 4.98 8.43 16.53
C THR A 20 4.35 7.35 15.65
N ARG A 21 5.12 6.67 14.81
CA ARG A 21 4.61 5.76 13.77
C ARG A 21 5.65 4.72 13.33
N HIS A 22 5.20 3.74 12.55
CA HIS A 22 6.10 2.80 11.87
C HIS A 22 6.04 3.03 10.36
N ALA A 23 7.17 2.85 9.69
CA ALA A 23 7.30 2.94 8.24
C ALA A 23 7.61 1.56 7.67
N LEU A 24 6.76 1.08 6.76
CA LEU A 24 7.05 -0.07 5.91
C LEU A 24 7.89 0.42 4.73
N GLU A 25 9.17 0.07 4.70
CA GLU A 25 10.13 0.43 3.67
C GLU A 25 10.26 -0.71 2.65
N PHE A 26 10.22 -0.36 1.37
CA PHE A 26 10.33 -1.31 0.25
C PHE A 26 10.86 -0.62 -1.01
N ASN A 27 11.45 -1.39 -1.92
CA ASN A 27 11.76 -0.93 -3.28
C ASN A 27 10.71 -1.46 -4.26
N PRO A 28 9.95 -0.60 -4.94
CA PRO A 28 9.02 -1.03 -5.99
C PRO A 28 9.73 -1.14 -7.34
N HIS A 29 9.93 -2.35 -7.85
CA HIS A 29 10.57 -2.56 -9.17
C HIS A 29 9.67 -2.15 -10.34
N GLY A 30 8.35 -2.16 -10.14
CA GLY A 30 7.36 -1.73 -11.12
C GLY A 30 7.06 -0.23 -11.15
N TYR A 31 7.79 0.62 -10.42
CA TYR A 31 7.53 2.07 -10.40
C TYR A 31 7.70 2.71 -11.80
N PRO A 32 6.86 3.67 -12.21
CA PRO A 32 5.72 4.26 -11.47
C PRO A 32 4.40 3.48 -11.59
N TYR A 33 4.35 2.47 -12.47
CA TYR A 33 3.08 1.82 -12.86
C TYR A 33 2.53 0.84 -11.80
N GLY A 34 3.40 0.24 -10.99
CA GLY A 34 3.01 -0.66 -9.90
C GLY A 34 2.42 0.06 -8.68
N GLY A 35 2.75 1.34 -8.50
CA GLY A 35 2.29 2.18 -7.39
C GLY A 35 2.51 1.59 -5.99
N THR A 36 1.94 2.26 -4.97
CA THR A 36 2.00 1.84 -3.56
C THR A 36 0.66 1.35 -3.02
N GLY A 37 -0.42 1.48 -3.80
CA GLY A 37 -1.80 1.24 -3.33
C GLY A 37 -2.05 -0.20 -2.89
N SER A 38 -1.34 -1.15 -3.49
CA SER A 38 -1.39 -2.57 -3.11
C SER A 38 -0.86 -2.77 -1.67
N LEU A 39 0.26 -2.13 -1.32
CA LEU A 39 0.85 -2.18 0.03
C LEU A 39 0.05 -1.41 1.06
N VAL A 40 -0.56 -0.30 0.66
CA VAL A 40 -1.53 0.40 1.51
C VAL A 40 -2.67 -0.54 1.88
N ALA A 41 -3.28 -1.21 0.89
CA ALA A 41 -4.36 -2.16 1.15
C ALA A 41 -3.91 -3.31 2.06
N LEU A 42 -2.68 -3.81 1.92
CA LEU A 42 -2.12 -4.83 2.81
C LEU A 42 -2.09 -4.35 4.27
N VAL A 43 -1.52 -3.17 4.52
CA VAL A 43 -1.39 -2.59 5.85
C VAL A 43 -2.78 -2.39 6.48
N GLU A 44 -3.74 -1.89 5.69
CA GLU A 44 -5.13 -1.69 6.12
C GLU A 44 -5.85 -3.01 6.43
N CYS A 45 -5.61 -4.08 5.65
CA CYS A 45 -6.20 -5.40 5.91
C CYS A 45 -5.80 -5.98 7.28
N PHE A 46 -4.63 -5.63 7.82
CA PHE A 46 -4.20 -6.03 9.15
C PHE A 46 -4.67 -5.07 10.27
N GLY A 47 -5.58 -4.14 9.96
CA GLY A 47 -6.16 -3.21 10.94
C GLY A 47 -5.28 -2.03 11.28
N HIS A 48 -4.20 -1.80 10.52
CA HIS A 48 -3.36 -0.62 10.68
C HIS A 48 -3.87 0.54 9.82
N ARG A 49 -3.57 1.77 10.23
CA ARG A 49 -3.92 2.98 9.47
C ARG A 49 -2.68 3.53 8.79
N VAL A 50 -2.73 3.67 7.46
CA VAL A 50 -1.73 4.42 6.70
C VAL A 50 -1.97 5.91 6.89
N VAL A 51 -0.93 6.65 7.29
CA VAL A 51 -1.00 8.10 7.55
C VAL A 51 -0.26 8.92 6.49
N GLY A 52 0.58 8.29 5.68
CA GLY A 52 1.31 8.94 4.61
C GLY A 52 2.16 7.98 3.80
N VAL A 53 2.67 8.51 2.69
CA VAL A 53 3.51 7.80 1.73
C VAL A 53 4.68 8.71 1.40
N ASP A 54 5.89 8.17 1.39
CA ASP A 54 7.07 8.85 0.87
C ASP A 54 7.53 8.09 -0.39
N GLY A 55 7.39 8.74 -1.54
CA GLY A 55 7.74 8.17 -2.84
C GLY A 55 9.17 8.49 -3.29
N GLY A 56 10.01 9.06 -2.42
CA GLY A 56 11.35 9.54 -2.77
C GLY A 56 11.39 10.98 -3.29
N THR A 57 10.23 11.61 -3.52
CA THR A 57 10.07 13.04 -3.84
C THR A 57 9.60 13.86 -2.65
N GLY A 58 9.46 13.23 -1.48
CA GLY A 58 8.94 13.84 -0.27
C GLY A 58 7.76 13.05 0.31
N TYR A 59 7.49 13.34 1.58
CA TYR A 59 6.37 12.77 2.31
C TYR A 59 5.06 13.48 1.95
N GLU A 60 4.05 12.69 1.62
CA GLU A 60 2.68 13.16 1.39
C GLU A 60 1.73 12.50 2.39
N GLU A 61 0.76 13.27 2.89
CA GLU A 61 -0.31 12.73 3.73
C GLU A 61 -1.17 11.76 2.92
N TYR A 62 -1.46 10.59 3.49
CA TYR A 62 -2.25 9.59 2.80
C TYR A 62 -3.73 9.95 2.88
N VAL A 63 -4.34 10.23 1.73
CA VAL A 63 -5.78 10.43 1.61
C VAL A 63 -6.41 9.14 1.07
N PRO A 64 -7.28 8.46 1.84
CA PRO A 64 -7.97 7.26 1.38
C PRO A 64 -8.78 7.53 0.11
N ARG A 65 -8.77 6.57 -0.82
CA ARG A 65 -9.59 6.65 -2.03
C ARG A 65 -11.07 6.61 -1.66
N THR A 66 -11.82 7.65 -2.02
CA THR A 66 -13.27 7.75 -1.75
C THR A 66 -14.14 7.15 -2.85
N ASN A 67 -13.55 6.85 -4.01
CA ASN A 67 -14.23 6.33 -5.21
C ASN A 67 -14.03 4.81 -5.38
N ILE A 68 -14.21 4.04 -4.31
CA ILE A 68 -14.10 2.58 -4.37
C ILE A 68 -15.21 2.05 -5.29
N TRP A 69 -14.83 1.29 -6.32
CA TRP A 69 -15.79 0.61 -7.19
C TRP A 69 -16.66 -0.32 -6.35
N LYS A 70 -17.98 -0.04 -6.33
CA LYS A 70 -18.97 -0.92 -5.72
C LYS A 70 -19.59 -1.75 -6.83
N PRO A 71 -19.34 -3.07 -6.90
CA PRO A 71 -20.05 -3.91 -7.85
C PRO A 71 -21.54 -3.71 -7.65
N ARG A 72 -22.31 -3.60 -8.74
CA ARG A 72 -23.76 -3.78 -8.63
C ARG A 72 -23.98 -5.16 -8.05
N ALA A 73 -24.67 -5.25 -6.91
CA ALA A 73 -25.06 -6.54 -6.35
C ALA A 73 -25.71 -7.35 -7.48
N SER A 74 -25.11 -8.48 -7.84
CA SER A 74 -25.71 -9.41 -8.79
C SER A 74 -27.09 -9.72 -8.24
N ARG A 75 -28.13 -9.43 -9.03
CA ARG A 75 -29.49 -9.86 -8.72
C ARG A 75 -29.40 -11.39 -8.56
N ALA A 76 -29.51 -11.88 -7.34
CA ALA A 76 -29.52 -13.31 -7.07
C ALA A 76 -30.62 -13.92 -7.97
N VAL A 77 -30.21 -14.82 -8.86
CA VAL A 77 -31.12 -15.62 -9.69
C VAL A 77 -31.45 -16.87 -8.91
#